data_AF-A0A7J5WT46-F1
#
_entry.id   AF-A0A7J5WT46-F1
#
_cell.length_a   1.000
_cell.length_b   1.000
_cell.length_c   1.000
_cell.angle_alpha   90.00
_cell.angle_beta   90.00
_cell.angle_gamma   90.00
#
_symmetry.space_group_name_H-M   'P 1'
#
loop_
_entity.id
_entity.type
_entity.pdbx_description
1 polymer ?
#
loop_
_entity_poly.entity_id
_entity_poly.type
_entity_poly.pdbx_seq_one_letter_code
_entity_poly.pdbx_strand_id
1 'polypeptide(L)'
;MSLADQIEALARSATAEVADASHRFSAAQRDLEIAMTDHRRTAEQSAAQRLRAELEHEADAADALPGIMLPADMADASPHLPPPNA
;
A
#
# COMPACT_ATOMS: atom_id res chain seq x y z
N MET A 1 3.38 56.88 -0.15
CA MET A 1 3.62 55.43 -0.14
C MET A 1 4.84 55.16 -0.99
N SER A 2 5.86 54.51 -0.45
CA SER A 2 7.12 54.26 -1.13
C SER A 2 7.02 53.06 -2.09
N LEU A 3 7.99 52.90 -3.01
CA LEU A 3 8.09 51.70 -3.84
C LEU A 3 8.36 50.45 -2.99
N ALA A 4 9.14 50.60 -1.91
CA ALA A 4 9.43 49.51 -0.99
C ALA A 4 8.16 49.01 -0.30
N ASP A 5 7.28 49.94 0.14
CA ASP A 5 6.00 49.58 0.78
C ASP A 5 5.09 48.81 -0.18
N GLN A 6 5.12 49.16 -1.48
CA GLN A 6 4.34 48.48 -2.50
C GLN A 6 4.86 47.06 -2.79
N ILE A 7 6.19 46.89 -2.84
CA ILE A 7 6.82 45.57 -2.99
C ILE A 7 6.50 44.69 -1.78
N GLU A 8 6.58 45.24 -0.57
CA GLU A 8 6.25 44.52 0.66
C GLU A 8 4.78 44.10 0.70
N ALA A 9 3.87 45.00 0.33
CA ALA A 9 2.44 44.69 0.25
C ALA A 9 2.15 43.56 -0.75
N LEU A 10 2.78 43.61 -1.93
CA LEU A 10 2.64 42.58 -2.96
C LEU A 10 3.22 41.23 -2.51
N ALA A 11 4.39 41.24 -1.86
CA ALA A 11 5.00 40.02 -1.35
C ALA A 11 4.13 39.36 -0.26
N ARG A 12 3.53 40.17 0.61
CA ARG A 12 2.62 39.69 1.65
C ARG A 12 1.36 39.10 1.06
N SER A 13 0.75 39.75 0.07
CA SER A 13 -0.47 39.22 -0.58
C SER A 13 -0.18 37.92 -1.32
N ALA A 14 0.91 37.86 -2.10
CA ALA A 14 1.30 36.66 -2.82
C ALA A 14 1.57 35.48 -1.87
N THR A 15 2.23 35.74 -0.73
CA THR A 15 2.50 34.69 0.28
C THR A 15 1.19 34.18 0.89
N ALA A 16 0.25 35.08 1.19
CA ALA A 16 -1.06 34.70 1.74
C ALA A 16 -1.86 33.85 0.74
N GLU A 17 -1.85 34.20 -0.54
CA GLU A 17 -2.53 33.44 -1.61
C GLU A 17 -1.93 32.03 -1.78
N VAL A 18 -0.60 31.89 -1.74
CA VAL A 18 0.07 30.59 -1.81
C VAL A 18 -0.27 29.72 -0.60
N ALA A 19 -0.32 30.31 0.59
CA ALA A 19 -0.68 29.59 1.81
C ALA A 19 -2.14 29.09 1.74
N ASP A 20 -3.07 29.94 1.31
CA ASP A 20 -4.47 29.56 1.11
C ASP A 20 -4.61 28.44 0.06
N ALA A 21 -3.98 28.59 -1.11
CA ALA A 21 -4.01 27.58 -2.16
C ALA A 21 -3.46 26.23 -1.67
N SER A 22 -2.39 26.26 -0.88
CA SER A 22 -1.80 25.07 -0.28
C SER A 22 -2.75 24.39 0.71
N HIS A 23 -3.43 25.16 1.56
CA HIS A 23 -4.44 24.63 2.48
C HIS A 23 -5.61 23.99 1.74
N ARG A 24 -6.14 24.65 0.69
CA ARG A 24 -7.23 24.11 -0.13
C ARG A 24 -6.81 22.84 -0.87
N PHE A 25 -5.60 22.79 -1.40
CA PHE A 25 -5.06 21.59 -2.04
C PHE A 25 -4.95 20.42 -1.07
N SER A 26 -4.36 20.63 0.10
CA SER A 26 -4.23 19.56 1.10
C SER A 26 -5.59 19.10 1.65
N ALA A 27 -6.58 19.98 1.74
CA ALA A 27 -7.95 19.59 2.06
C ALA A 27 -8.53 18.68 0.97
N ALA A 28 -8.49 19.12 -0.30
CA ALA A 28 -8.99 18.35 -1.43
C ALA A 28 -8.30 16.98 -1.59
N GLN A 29 -6.99 16.91 -1.32
CA GLN A 29 -6.25 15.64 -1.35
C GLN A 29 -6.79 14.66 -0.29
N ARG A 30 -6.99 15.12 0.95
CA ARG A 30 -7.54 14.28 2.02
C ARG A 30 -8.96 13.81 1.68
N ASP A 31 -9.79 14.70 1.16
CA ASP A 31 -11.16 14.37 0.76
C ASP A 31 -11.17 13.32 -0.37
N LEU A 32 -10.25 13.44 -1.33
CA LEU A 32 -10.08 12.45 -2.40
C LEU A 32 -9.61 11.09 -1.86
N GLU A 33 -8.67 11.07 -0.93
CA GLU A 33 -8.20 9.83 -0.29
C GLU A 33 -9.32 9.12 0.46
N ILE A 34 -10.17 9.87 1.17
CA ILE A 34 -11.37 9.34 1.83
C ILE A 34 -12.34 8.78 0.78
N ALA A 35 -12.67 9.55 -0.25
CA ALA A 35 -13.60 9.14 -1.29
C ALA A 35 -13.13 7.88 -2.05
N MET A 36 -11.82 7.77 -2.35
CA MET A 36 -11.23 6.59 -2.98
C MET A 36 -11.23 5.37 -2.05
N THR A 37 -11.03 5.58 -0.74
CA THR A 37 -11.10 4.49 0.24
C THR A 37 -12.51 3.98 0.41
N ASP A 38 -13.49 4.89 0.48
CA ASP A 38 -14.91 4.51 0.52
C ASP A 38 -15.33 3.84 -0.77
N HIS A 39 -14.92 4.35 -1.93
CA HIS A 39 -15.18 3.69 -3.21
C HIS A 39 -14.59 2.27 -3.25
N ARG A 40 -13.36 2.05 -2.80
CA ARG A 40 -12.78 0.70 -2.71
C ARG A 40 -13.57 -0.23 -1.80
N ARG A 41 -14.17 0.30 -0.73
CA ARG A 41 -15.00 -0.47 0.21
C ARG A 41 -16.37 -0.82 -0.39
N THR A 42 -17.01 0.12 -1.09
CA THR A 42 -18.39 -0.02 -1.56
C THR A 42 -18.52 -0.43 -3.02
N ALA A 43 -17.43 -0.35 -3.81
CA ALA A 43 -17.45 -0.76 -5.20
C ALA A 43 -17.84 -2.24 -5.28
N GLU A 44 -18.87 -2.53 -6.07
CA GLU A 44 -19.28 -3.89 -6.35
C GLU A 44 -18.11 -4.63 -7.00
N GLN A 45 -17.57 -5.61 -6.28
CA GLN A 45 -16.48 -6.41 -6.80
C GLN A 45 -17.00 -7.25 -7.96
N SER A 46 -16.41 -7.06 -9.14
CA SER A 46 -16.67 -7.92 -10.28
C SER A 46 -16.43 -9.39 -9.89
N ALA A 47 -17.16 -10.32 -10.51
CA ALA A 47 -17.03 -11.74 -10.19
C ALA A 47 -15.57 -12.24 -10.29
N ALA A 48 -14.80 -11.69 -11.23
CA ALA A 48 -13.38 -11.99 -11.40
C ALA A 48 -12.50 -11.47 -10.24
N GLN A 49 -12.80 -10.31 -9.66
CA GLN A 49 -12.07 -9.78 -8.50
C GLN A 49 -12.35 -10.59 -7.24
N ARG A 50 -13.60 -11.01 -7.02
CA ARG A 50 -13.96 -11.92 -5.93
C ARG A 50 -13.23 -13.25 -6.04
N LEU A 51 -13.27 -13.87 -7.22
CA LEU A 51 -12.58 -15.12 -7.49
C LEU A 51 -11.07 -15.00 -7.27
N ARG A 52 -10.45 -13.89 -7.67
CA ARG A 52 -9.01 -13.67 -7.43
C ARG A 52 -8.69 -13.58 -5.93
N ALA A 53 -9.50 -12.84 -5.16
CA ALA A 53 -9.30 -12.72 -3.73
C ALA A 53 -9.50 -14.04 -2.98
N GLU A 54 -10.48 -14.86 -3.41
CA GLU A 54 -10.68 -16.21 -2.89
C GLU A 54 -9.48 -17.12 -3.16
N LEU A 55 -8.96 -17.11 -4.40
CA LEU A 55 -7.79 -17.90 -4.78
C LEU A 55 -6.51 -17.48 -4.04
N GLU A 56 -6.33 -16.17 -3.81
CA GLU A 56 -5.21 -15.64 -3.03
C GLU A 56 -5.29 -16.09 -1.56
N HIS A 57 -6.49 -16.01 -0.97
CA HIS A 57 -6.72 -16.51 0.39
C HIS A 57 -6.49 -18.02 0.52
N GLU A 58 -6.92 -18.80 -0.47
CA GLU A 58 -6.68 -20.25 -0.51
C GLU A 58 -5.19 -20.59 -0.66
N ALA A 59 -4.45 -19.83 -1.47
CA ALA A 59 -3.01 -19.99 -1.63
C ALA A 59 -2.26 -19.68 -0.32
N ASP A 60 -2.58 -18.57 0.34
CA ASP A 60 -2.00 -18.21 1.63
C ASP A 60 -2.30 -19.26 2.71
N ALA A 61 -3.52 -19.82 2.70
CA ALA A 61 -3.89 -20.91 3.61
C ALA A 61 -3.12 -22.20 3.32
N ALA A 62 -2.86 -22.50 2.04
CA ALA A 62 -2.08 -23.66 1.62
C ALA A 62 -0.60 -23.52 2.02
N ASP A 63 -0.02 -22.34 1.87
CA ASP A 63 1.36 -22.03 2.30
C ASP A 63 1.52 -22.05 3.83
N ALA A 64 0.45 -21.76 4.57
CA ALA A 64 0.42 -21.83 6.04
C ALA A 64 0.23 -23.27 6.58
N LEU A 65 -0.09 -24.26 5.73
CA LEU A 65 -0.12 -25.65 6.17
C LEU A 65 1.30 -26.14 6.47
N PRO A 66 1.51 -26.92 7.56
CA PRO A 66 2.81 -27.53 7.83
C PRO A 66 3.22 -28.34 6.60
N GLY A 67 4.35 -27.95 5.98
CA GLY A 67 4.82 -28.56 4.74
C GLY A 67 4.83 -30.08 4.89
N ILE A 68 4.00 -30.76 4.09
CA ILE A 68 4.07 -32.21 3.97
C ILE A 68 5.44 -32.50 3.36
N MET A 69 6.37 -33.00 4.17
CA MET A 69 7.69 -33.42 3.69
C MET A 69 7.47 -34.33 2.49
N LEU A 70 7.96 -33.92 1.32
CA LEU A 70 7.87 -34.76 0.15
C LEU A 70 8.74 -36.01 0.42
N PRO A 71 8.46 -37.16 -0.19
CA PRO A 71 9.27 -38.36 -0.01
C PRO A 71 10.76 -38.14 -0.28
N ALA A 72 11.11 -37.15 -1.12
CA ALA A 72 12.48 -36.69 -1.34
C ALA A 72 13.10 -36.02 -0.10
N ASP A 73 12.35 -35.18 0.60
CA ASP A 73 12.80 -34.48 1.81
C ASP A 73 12.97 -35.45 2.99
N MET A 74 12.23 -36.57 2.99
CA MET A 74 12.40 -37.65 3.98
C MET A 74 13.67 -38.48 3.78
N ALA A 75 14.20 -38.52 2.56
CA ALA A 75 15.42 -39.30 2.27
C ALA A 75 16.66 -38.63 2.87
N ASP A 76 16.76 -37.30 2.83
CA ASP A 76 17.86 -36.52 3.40
C ASP A 76 17.84 -36.46 4.94
N ALA A 77 16.65 -36.61 5.55
CA ALA A 77 16.49 -36.70 6.99
C ALA A 77 16.63 -38.14 7.55
N SER A 78 16.94 -39.12 6.69
CA SER A 78 17.02 -40.53 7.09
C SER A 78 18.19 -40.76 8.06
N PRO A 79 17.95 -41.33 9.26
CA PRO A 79 19.00 -41.62 10.24
C PRO A 79 19.97 -42.75 9.81
N HIS A 80 19.79 -43.29 8.61
CA HIS A 80 20.62 -44.35 8.03
C HIS A 80 21.59 -43.86 6.96
N LEU A 81 21.66 -42.55 6.70
CA LEU A 81 22.69 -42.00 5.82
C LEU A 81 24.05 -42.01 6.54
N PRO A 82 25.12 -42.45 5.86
CA PRO A 82 26.47 -42.33 6.41
C PRO A 82 26.82 -40.84 6.59
N PRO A 83 27.55 -40.46 7.65
CA PRO A 83 27.92 -39.07 7.88
C PRO A 83 28.70 -38.53 6.68
N PRO A 84 28.51 -37.26 6.29
CA PRO A 84 29.29 -36.66 5.22
C PRO A 84 30.77 -36.73 5.60
N ASN A 85 31.55 -37.40 4.76
CA ASN A 85 33.00 -37.49 4.94
C ASN A 85 33.58 -36.07 5.01
N ALA A 86 34.27 -35.78 6.11
CA ALA A 86 35.07 -34.57 6.29
C ALA A 86 36.27 -34.51 5.35
#